data_AF-A0A1B7N203-F1
#
_entry.id   AF-A0A1B7N203-F1
#
_cell.length_a   1.000
_cell.length_b   1.000
_cell.length_c   1.000
_cell.angle_alpha   90.00
_cell.angle_beta   90.00
_cell.angle_gamma   90.00
#
_symmetry.space_group_name_H-M   'P 1'
#
loop_
_entity.id
_entity.type
_entity.pdbx_description
1 polymer ?
#
loop_
_entity_poly.entity_id
_entity_poly.type
_entity_poly.pdbx_seq_one_letter_code
_entity_poly.pdbx_strand_id
1 'polypeptide(L)'
;MLSGISAEDYMFADLEFDPCFYGCKTCEATEILLRDKPLDPSIHNIIWQVGSVGVVDMEFEVFQLLIDRLEKDFGPDHKVVRYIGAVLPQSTTTMDTFTFADLRKEDVAKQFGTISTLYIPPRDECHVNSSMAEAFGSPGDPAKLYSLAKWAGLKLNIVPANGPHERDFIAQIDTHVAPEGYRKLYTSAAMKKFMTDLTLKPKFLEYKLDPVAVVESAEGLSILEQLGLKSARSGSADASMKATESDIASGQQLTEEEISGGNRPLGLAITLVLVGFTVAVTRQ
;
A
#
# COMPACT_ATOMS: atom_id res chain seq x y z
N MET A 1 8.78 -19.99 2.99
CA MET A 1 7.44 -19.38 3.04
C MET A 1 7.31 -18.46 1.85
N LEU A 2 6.27 -18.61 1.03
CA LEU A 2 5.90 -17.64 -0.01
C LEU A 2 4.77 -16.78 0.55
N SER A 3 4.73 -15.49 0.23
CA SER A 3 3.63 -14.62 0.61
C SER A 3 2.34 -15.05 -0.11
N GLY A 4 1.21 -14.86 0.55
CA GLY A 4 -0.12 -15.00 -0.01
C GLY A 4 -0.96 -13.79 0.36
N ILE A 5 -2.17 -13.74 -0.18
CA ILE A 5 -3.16 -12.72 0.16
C ILE A 5 -3.81 -13.11 1.49
N SER A 6 -3.72 -12.25 2.48
CA SER A 6 -4.30 -12.43 3.80
C SER A 6 -5.73 -11.90 3.86
N ALA A 7 -6.45 -12.22 4.95
CA ALA A 7 -7.74 -11.60 5.23
C ALA A 7 -7.63 -10.08 5.43
N GLU A 8 -6.47 -9.58 5.87
CA GLU A 8 -6.21 -8.15 6.05
C GLU A 8 -6.17 -7.43 4.70
N ASP A 9 -5.52 -8.04 3.70
CA ASP A 9 -5.44 -7.47 2.35
C ASP A 9 -6.83 -7.33 1.72
N TYR A 10 -7.72 -8.30 1.94
CA TYR A 10 -9.12 -8.18 1.54
C TYR A 10 -9.83 -7.04 2.28
N MET A 11 -9.57 -6.85 3.58
CA MET A 11 -10.18 -5.77 4.35
C MET A 11 -9.81 -4.39 3.78
N PHE A 12 -8.55 -4.17 3.41
CA PHE A 12 -8.14 -2.90 2.79
C PHE A 12 -8.91 -2.62 1.51
N ALA A 13 -9.09 -3.64 0.66
CA ALA A 13 -9.84 -3.53 -0.58
C ALA A 13 -11.34 -3.31 -0.35
N ASP A 14 -11.97 -4.15 0.47
CA ASP A 14 -13.43 -4.16 0.66
C ASP A 14 -13.94 -2.98 1.51
N LEU A 15 -13.16 -2.59 2.53
CA LEU A 15 -13.48 -1.44 3.39
C LEU A 15 -12.93 -0.12 2.82
N GLU A 16 -12.22 -0.18 1.69
CA GLU A 16 -11.75 0.99 0.93
C GLU A 16 -10.91 1.96 1.78
N PHE A 17 -9.98 1.43 2.58
CA PHE A 17 -9.03 2.25 3.33
C PHE A 17 -7.59 1.80 3.09
N ASP A 18 -6.67 2.77 3.16
CA ASP A 18 -5.24 2.53 2.98
C ASP A 18 -4.51 2.73 4.32
N PRO A 19 -3.77 1.72 4.81
CA PRO A 19 -3.04 1.81 6.08
C PRO A 19 -1.95 2.89 6.08
N CYS A 20 -1.55 3.44 4.93
CA CYS A 20 -0.52 4.47 4.82
C CYS A 20 -0.97 5.85 5.33
N PHE A 21 -2.27 6.20 5.23
CA PHE A 21 -2.73 7.56 5.54
C PHE A 21 -2.78 7.87 7.03
N TYR A 22 -3.44 7.01 7.81
CA TYR A 22 -3.56 7.19 9.26
C TYR A 22 -2.70 6.20 10.05
N GLY A 23 -2.05 5.23 9.39
CA GLY A 23 -1.44 4.10 10.07
C GLY A 23 -2.47 2.99 10.34
N CYS A 24 -1.98 1.78 10.59
CA CYS A 24 -2.83 0.64 10.93
C CYS A 24 -2.18 -0.19 12.05
N LYS A 25 -3.00 -0.64 12.99
CA LYS A 25 -2.63 -1.56 14.05
C LYS A 25 -3.47 -2.82 13.97
N THR A 26 -2.80 -3.96 13.87
CA THR A 26 -3.39 -5.29 13.93
C THR A 26 -3.08 -5.95 15.26
N CYS A 27 -4.10 -6.50 15.92
CA CYS A 27 -3.94 -7.23 17.17
C CYS A 27 -4.92 -8.39 17.25
N GLU A 28 -4.54 -9.46 17.94
CA GLU A 28 -5.46 -10.54 18.30
C GLU A 28 -6.20 -10.18 19.60
N ALA A 29 -7.49 -10.52 19.68
CA ALA A 29 -8.38 -10.08 20.75
C ALA A 29 -7.94 -10.55 22.14
N THR A 30 -7.54 -11.81 22.28
CA THR A 30 -7.06 -12.38 23.56
C THR A 30 -5.78 -11.69 24.02
N GLU A 31 -4.86 -11.40 23.10
CA GLU A 31 -3.61 -10.69 23.35
C GLU A 31 -3.85 -9.24 23.80
N ILE A 32 -4.90 -8.58 23.33
CA ILE A 32 -5.29 -7.25 23.83
C ILE A 32 -5.64 -7.33 25.31
N LEU A 33 -6.44 -8.32 25.71
CA LEU A 33 -6.88 -8.48 27.09
C LEU A 33 -5.76 -8.95 28.02
N LEU A 34 -4.98 -9.94 27.62
CA LEU A 34 -3.94 -10.54 28.46
C LEU A 34 -2.73 -9.63 28.68
N ARG A 35 -2.43 -8.75 27.73
CA ARG A 35 -1.23 -7.90 27.77
C ARG A 35 -1.53 -6.41 27.85
N ASP A 36 -2.80 -6.04 27.97
CA ASP A 36 -3.27 -4.66 27.93
C ASP A 36 -2.65 -3.87 26.77
N LYS A 37 -2.71 -4.44 25.54
CA LYS A 37 -2.09 -3.81 24.37
C LYS A 37 -2.77 -2.45 24.13
N PRO A 38 -2.01 -1.34 24.04
CA PRO A 38 -2.60 -0.03 23.83
C PRO A 38 -3.21 0.04 22.43
N LEU A 39 -4.35 0.68 22.26
CA LEU A 39 -4.92 1.00 20.94
C LEU A 39 -4.82 2.51 20.72
N ASP A 40 -4.71 2.90 19.47
CA ASP A 40 -4.57 4.31 19.10
C ASP A 40 -5.83 4.75 18.33
N PRO A 41 -6.68 5.63 18.91
CA PRO A 41 -7.88 6.12 18.26
C PRO A 41 -7.65 7.00 17.04
N SER A 42 -6.41 7.40 16.74
CA SER A 42 -6.07 8.20 15.57
C SER A 42 -5.71 7.38 14.33
N ILE A 43 -5.64 6.04 14.46
CA ILE A 43 -5.23 5.13 13.39
C ILE A 43 -6.28 4.03 13.14
N HIS A 44 -6.12 3.27 12.06
CA HIS A 44 -6.96 2.09 11.79
C HIS A 44 -6.62 0.97 12.79
N ASN A 45 -7.61 0.36 13.44
CA ASN A 45 -7.38 -0.79 14.34
C ASN A 45 -8.14 -2.02 13.84
N ILE A 46 -7.44 -3.11 13.60
CA ILE A 46 -8.00 -4.40 13.16
C ILE A 46 -7.81 -5.41 14.29
N ILE A 47 -8.91 -5.95 14.80
CA ILE A 47 -8.93 -6.91 15.89
C ILE A 47 -9.33 -8.29 15.35
N TRP A 48 -8.37 -9.21 15.40
CA TRP A 48 -8.52 -10.59 14.97
C TRP A 48 -9.14 -11.47 16.05
N GLN A 49 -9.83 -12.52 15.61
CA GLN A 49 -10.36 -13.59 16.48
C GLN A 49 -11.33 -13.08 17.56
N VAL A 50 -12.11 -12.04 17.25
CA VAL A 50 -13.09 -11.48 18.20
C VAL A 50 -14.22 -12.44 18.57
N GLY A 51 -14.47 -13.48 17.77
CA GLY A 51 -15.41 -14.55 18.10
C GLY A 51 -14.80 -15.74 18.85
N SER A 52 -13.54 -15.66 19.25
CA SER A 52 -12.79 -16.74 19.94
C SER A 52 -11.85 -16.17 21.00
N VAL A 53 -12.34 -15.21 21.80
CA VAL A 53 -11.53 -14.53 22.81
C VAL A 53 -11.26 -15.47 23.98
N GLY A 54 -10.01 -15.90 24.21
CA GLY A 54 -9.63 -16.78 25.31
C GLY A 54 -10.18 -18.22 25.26
N VAL A 55 -11.05 -18.53 24.30
CA VAL A 55 -11.75 -19.81 24.09
C VAL A 55 -11.90 -20.08 22.59
N VAL A 56 -12.25 -21.31 22.21
CA VAL A 56 -12.39 -21.70 20.79
C VAL A 56 -13.65 -21.09 20.15
N ASP A 57 -14.76 -21.06 20.90
CA ASP A 57 -16.05 -20.55 20.45
C ASP A 57 -16.41 -19.24 21.15
N MET A 58 -17.37 -18.49 20.59
CA MET A 58 -17.79 -17.22 21.18
C MET A 58 -18.57 -17.44 22.47
N GLU A 59 -18.02 -16.93 23.57
CA GLU A 59 -18.71 -16.82 24.87
C GLU A 59 -19.06 -15.36 25.13
N PHE A 60 -20.36 -15.10 25.39
CA PHE A 60 -20.87 -13.74 25.51
C PHE A 60 -20.17 -12.97 26.63
N GLU A 61 -19.96 -13.60 27.80
CA GLU A 61 -19.29 -12.97 28.93
C GLU A 61 -17.86 -12.54 28.60
N VAL A 62 -17.11 -13.36 27.87
CA VAL A 62 -15.71 -13.07 27.50
C VAL A 62 -15.64 -12.03 26.39
N PHE A 63 -16.59 -12.05 25.44
CA PHE A 63 -16.72 -11.01 24.43
C PHE A 63 -16.99 -9.64 25.07
N GLN A 64 -17.83 -9.57 26.11
CA GLN A 64 -18.08 -8.31 26.82
C GLN A 64 -16.82 -7.74 27.48
N LEU A 65 -15.88 -8.57 27.94
CA LEU A 65 -14.58 -8.08 28.46
C LEU A 65 -13.76 -7.36 27.39
N LEU A 66 -13.77 -7.88 26.15
CA LEU A 66 -13.16 -7.19 25.02
C LEU A 66 -13.85 -5.85 24.76
N ILE A 67 -15.19 -5.83 24.73
CA ILE A 67 -15.96 -4.61 24.50
C ILE A 67 -15.70 -3.56 25.59
N ASP A 68 -15.66 -3.95 26.87
CA ASP A 68 -15.28 -3.07 27.98
C ASP A 68 -13.93 -2.40 27.75
N ARG A 69 -12.95 -3.20 27.30
CA ARG A 69 -11.60 -2.70 27.05
C ARG A 69 -11.54 -1.74 25.87
N LEU A 70 -12.25 -2.02 24.79
CA LEU A 70 -12.28 -1.20 23.58
C LEU A 70 -13.08 0.09 23.81
N GLU A 71 -14.24 -0.01 24.45
CA GLU A 71 -15.11 1.15 24.71
C GLU A 71 -14.41 2.20 25.58
N LYS A 72 -13.49 1.79 26.47
CA LYS A 72 -12.68 2.72 27.26
C LYS A 72 -11.83 3.68 26.40
N ASP A 73 -11.32 3.21 25.26
CA ASP A 73 -10.46 4.00 24.39
C ASP A 73 -11.27 4.80 23.34
N PHE A 74 -12.33 4.20 22.82
CA PHE A 74 -13.10 4.73 21.68
C PHE A 74 -14.44 5.40 22.05
N GLY A 75 -15.03 5.04 23.20
CA GLY A 75 -16.33 5.52 23.65
C GLY A 75 -17.52 4.71 23.08
N PRO A 76 -18.70 4.77 23.74
CA PRO A 76 -19.86 3.92 23.41
C PRO A 76 -20.45 4.15 22.03
N ASP A 77 -20.44 5.40 21.55
CA ASP A 77 -21.09 5.81 20.29
C ASP A 77 -20.19 5.62 19.07
N HIS A 78 -18.93 5.18 19.26
CA HIS A 78 -18.00 5.01 18.15
C HIS A 78 -18.43 3.83 17.27
N LYS A 79 -18.43 4.06 15.96
CA LYS A 79 -18.82 3.05 14.97
C LYS A 79 -17.68 2.07 14.73
N VAL A 80 -18.04 0.81 14.64
CA VAL A 80 -17.15 -0.31 14.33
C VAL A 80 -17.78 -1.18 13.26
N VAL A 81 -16.95 -1.92 12.54
CA VAL A 81 -17.39 -2.78 11.45
C VAL A 81 -17.05 -4.23 11.78
N ARG A 82 -18.07 -5.10 11.75
CA ARG A 82 -17.88 -6.54 11.69
C ARG A 82 -17.59 -6.93 10.25
N TYR A 83 -16.41 -7.49 10.03
CA TYR A 83 -15.95 -7.91 8.72
C TYR A 83 -15.85 -9.44 8.62
N ILE A 84 -16.42 -10.00 7.56
CA ILE A 84 -16.22 -11.40 7.15
C ILE A 84 -15.97 -11.39 5.64
N GLY A 85 -14.73 -11.68 5.24
CA GLY A 85 -14.33 -11.73 3.84
C GLY A 85 -15.00 -12.88 3.07
N ALA A 86 -15.33 -12.66 1.80
CA ALA A 86 -15.84 -13.70 0.92
C ALA A 86 -14.79 -14.82 0.72
N VAL A 87 -15.15 -16.04 1.10
CA VAL A 87 -14.25 -17.22 0.97
C VAL A 87 -14.41 -17.97 -0.35
N LEU A 88 -15.50 -17.74 -1.09
CA LEU A 88 -15.77 -18.30 -2.41
C LEU A 88 -16.09 -17.15 -3.39
N PRO A 89 -15.79 -17.28 -4.69
CA PRO A 89 -16.07 -16.24 -5.68
C PRO A 89 -17.54 -15.77 -5.74
N GLN A 90 -18.48 -16.65 -5.39
CA GLN A 90 -19.90 -16.37 -5.33
C GLN A 90 -20.40 -15.89 -3.96
N SER A 91 -19.56 -15.96 -2.93
CA SER A 91 -19.90 -15.48 -1.59
C SER A 91 -19.83 -13.97 -1.52
N THR A 92 -20.64 -13.37 -0.66
CA THR A 92 -20.61 -11.93 -0.40
C THR A 92 -19.81 -11.64 0.85
N THR A 93 -18.95 -10.62 0.80
CA THR A 93 -18.34 -10.04 2.01
C THR A 93 -19.44 -9.48 2.92
N THR A 94 -19.34 -9.75 4.21
CA THR A 94 -20.21 -9.15 5.23
C THR A 94 -19.49 -7.97 5.89
N MET A 95 -20.14 -6.81 5.89
CA MET A 95 -19.61 -5.55 6.45
C MET A 95 -20.70 -4.83 7.25
N ASP A 96 -21.02 -5.37 8.43
CA ASP A 96 -22.07 -4.79 9.27
C ASP A 96 -21.50 -3.72 10.19
N THR A 97 -22.22 -2.63 10.35
CA THR A 97 -21.82 -1.51 11.21
C THR A 97 -22.59 -1.52 12.51
N PHE A 98 -21.87 -1.38 13.62
CA PHE A 98 -22.42 -1.31 14.97
C PHE A 98 -21.78 -0.14 15.73
N THR A 99 -22.41 0.32 16.81
CA THR A 99 -21.72 1.08 17.85
C THR A 99 -21.21 0.13 18.94
N PHE A 100 -20.26 0.56 19.77
CA PHE A 100 -19.87 -0.25 20.94
C PHE A 100 -21.06 -0.53 21.88
N ALA A 101 -21.97 0.43 22.02
CA ALA A 101 -23.22 0.23 22.74
C ALA A 101 -24.12 -0.87 22.13
N ASP A 102 -24.15 -1.02 20.81
CA ASP A 102 -24.88 -2.11 20.15
C ASP A 102 -24.24 -3.47 20.42
N LEU A 103 -22.92 -3.55 20.50
CA LEU A 103 -22.19 -4.79 20.77
C LEU A 103 -22.45 -5.37 22.18
N ARG A 104 -23.05 -4.58 23.08
CA ARG A 104 -23.50 -5.04 24.40
C ARG A 104 -24.81 -5.84 24.36
N LYS A 105 -25.53 -5.80 23.24
CA LYS A 105 -26.77 -6.55 23.08
C LYS A 105 -26.44 -8.00 22.70
N GLU A 106 -27.06 -8.95 23.40
CA GLU A 106 -26.76 -10.38 23.23
C GLU A 106 -27.08 -10.89 21.83
N ASP A 107 -28.14 -10.39 21.20
CA ASP A 107 -28.52 -10.73 19.82
C ASP A 107 -27.51 -10.21 18.78
N VAL A 108 -26.80 -9.12 19.07
CA VAL A 108 -25.71 -8.60 18.23
C VAL A 108 -24.43 -9.39 18.46
N ALA A 109 -24.06 -9.62 19.71
CA ALA A 109 -22.84 -10.38 20.05
C ALA A 109 -22.87 -11.80 19.48
N LYS A 110 -24.03 -12.47 19.47
CA LYS A 110 -24.22 -13.79 18.85
C LYS A 110 -23.94 -13.84 17.35
N GLN A 111 -23.86 -12.70 16.69
CA GLN A 111 -23.49 -12.64 15.28
C GLN A 111 -21.97 -12.82 15.11
N PHE A 112 -21.16 -12.50 16.11
CA PHE A 112 -19.70 -12.63 16.03
C PHE A 112 -19.29 -14.11 16.16
N GLY A 113 -18.77 -14.67 15.08
CA GLY A 113 -18.26 -16.04 15.01
C GLY A 113 -16.74 -16.08 14.90
N THR A 114 -16.18 -17.28 14.83
CA THR A 114 -14.73 -17.53 14.79
C THR A 114 -14.02 -16.89 13.58
N ILE A 115 -14.74 -16.65 12.48
CA ILE A 115 -14.24 -15.99 11.27
C ILE A 115 -14.51 -14.48 11.24
N SER A 116 -15.13 -13.92 12.29
CA SER A 116 -15.39 -12.49 12.37
C SER A 116 -14.13 -11.72 12.74
N THR A 117 -13.90 -10.62 12.04
CA THR A 117 -12.85 -9.64 12.35
C THR A 117 -13.51 -8.32 12.67
N LEU A 118 -13.04 -7.62 13.70
CA LEU A 118 -13.58 -6.31 14.07
C LEU A 118 -12.63 -5.23 13.55
N TYR A 119 -13.15 -4.36 12.71
CA TYR A 119 -12.47 -3.16 12.27
C TYR A 119 -12.98 -1.94 13.05
N ILE A 120 -12.05 -1.20 13.62
CA ILE A 120 -12.31 0.05 14.35
C ILE A 120 -11.63 1.18 13.57
N PRO A 121 -12.42 2.03 12.91
CA PRO A 121 -11.90 3.14 12.13
C PRO A 121 -11.30 4.24 13.03
N PRO A 122 -10.41 5.09 12.48
CA PRO A 122 -9.90 6.26 13.18
C PRO A 122 -11.05 7.16 13.65
N ARG A 123 -10.97 7.60 14.91
CA ARG A 123 -11.90 8.53 15.53
C ARG A 123 -11.35 9.95 15.53
N ASP A 124 -10.06 10.08 15.80
CA ASP A 124 -9.39 11.36 16.05
C ASP A 124 -8.39 11.68 14.92
N GLU A 125 -8.09 12.96 14.71
CA GLU A 125 -7.06 13.37 13.74
C GLU A 125 -5.66 13.01 14.27
N CYS A 126 -4.80 12.51 13.38
CA CYS A 126 -3.41 12.22 13.73
C CYS A 126 -2.63 13.54 13.86
N HIS A 127 -2.04 13.78 15.04
CA HIS A 127 -1.34 15.03 15.33
C HIS A 127 0.04 15.05 14.66
N VAL A 128 0.30 16.05 13.82
CA VAL A 128 1.59 16.25 13.17
C VAL A 128 2.56 16.98 14.10
N ASN A 129 3.77 16.44 14.26
CA ASN A 129 4.83 17.13 15.00
C ASN A 129 5.43 18.25 14.15
N SER A 130 5.05 19.50 14.43
CA SER A 130 5.49 20.69 13.70
C SER A 130 7.01 20.84 13.67
N SER A 131 7.71 20.59 14.78
CA SER A 131 9.17 20.70 14.83
C SER A 131 9.88 19.73 13.86
N MET A 132 9.30 18.55 13.64
CA MET A 132 9.84 17.58 12.68
C MET A 132 9.46 17.95 11.25
N ALA A 133 8.25 18.47 11.03
CA ALA A 133 7.85 18.97 9.71
C ALA A 133 8.76 20.12 9.22
N GLU A 134 9.10 21.04 10.12
CA GLU A 134 10.07 22.10 9.87
C GLU A 134 11.47 21.54 9.56
N ALA A 135 11.93 20.55 10.32
CA ALA A 135 13.22 19.91 10.08
C ALA A 135 13.28 19.19 8.71
N PHE A 136 12.15 18.70 8.20
CA PHE A 136 12.04 18.11 6.85
C PHE A 136 11.87 19.16 5.74
N GLY A 137 11.78 20.45 6.08
CA GLY A 137 11.63 21.53 5.10
C GLY A 137 10.24 21.64 4.49
N SER A 138 9.21 21.12 5.16
CA SER A 138 7.79 21.31 4.80
C SER A 138 7.16 22.36 5.72
N PRO A 139 7.14 23.66 5.34
CA PRO A 139 6.71 24.75 6.22
C PRO A 139 5.18 24.97 6.25
N GLY A 140 4.37 23.98 5.86
CA GLY A 140 2.93 24.16 5.65
C GLY A 140 2.07 23.12 6.36
N ASP A 141 0.79 23.48 6.56
CA ASP A 141 -0.28 22.59 7.01
C ASP A 141 -0.12 21.22 6.34
N PRO A 142 -0.23 20.11 7.09
CA PRO A 142 -0.16 18.79 6.50
C PRO A 142 -1.15 18.72 5.35
N ALA A 143 -0.69 18.24 4.19
CA ALA A 143 -1.54 18.04 3.04
C ALA A 143 -2.77 17.27 3.53
N LYS A 144 -3.93 17.95 3.56
CA LYS A 144 -5.20 17.32 3.90
C LYS A 144 -5.52 16.37 2.76
N LEU A 145 -5.00 15.17 2.92
CA LEU A 145 -5.15 14.14 1.92
C LEU A 145 -6.62 13.78 1.91
N TYR A 146 -7.19 13.79 0.71
CA TYR A 146 -8.57 13.37 0.51
C TYR A 146 -8.70 11.95 1.04
N SER A 147 -9.34 11.82 2.20
CA SER A 147 -9.70 10.53 2.75
C SER A 147 -11.18 10.34 2.50
N LEU A 148 -11.47 9.37 1.63
CA LEU A 148 -12.81 8.84 1.40
C LEU A 148 -13.14 7.88 2.56
N ALA A 149 -12.84 8.25 3.81
CA ALA A 149 -13.04 7.39 4.97
C ALA A 149 -14.54 7.22 5.22
N LYS A 150 -15.15 6.33 4.43
CA LYS A 150 -16.53 5.86 4.53
C LYS A 150 -16.88 5.43 5.95
N TRP A 151 -15.86 4.96 6.68
CA TRP A 151 -15.96 4.42 8.02
C TRP A 151 -15.44 5.36 9.10
N ALA A 152 -14.96 6.57 8.78
CA ALA A 152 -14.37 7.47 9.77
C ALA A 152 -15.33 7.76 10.96
N GLY A 153 -14.71 7.96 12.13
CA GLY A 153 -15.43 8.41 13.32
C GLY A 153 -16.02 9.82 13.14
N LEU A 154 -16.98 10.15 14.00
CA LEU A 154 -17.77 11.39 13.96
C LEU A 154 -16.97 12.70 13.89
N LYS A 155 -15.69 12.69 14.29
CA LYS A 155 -14.86 13.90 14.37
C LYS A 155 -14.03 14.17 13.11
N LEU A 156 -13.95 13.26 12.15
CA LEU A 156 -13.15 13.46 10.93
C LEU A 156 -13.97 14.15 9.84
N ASN A 157 -13.37 15.18 9.23
CA ASN A 157 -13.98 15.94 8.13
C ASN A 157 -13.76 15.24 6.79
N ILE A 158 -14.85 14.98 6.05
CA ILE A 158 -14.77 14.44 4.67
C ILE A 158 -14.48 15.59 3.70
N VAL A 159 -13.40 15.48 2.95
CA VAL A 159 -13.02 16.44 1.89
C VAL A 159 -13.80 16.09 0.61
N PRO A 160 -14.21 17.04 -0.24
CA PRO A 160 -14.84 16.75 -1.54
C PRO A 160 -13.83 16.24 -2.59
N ALA A 161 -14.31 15.39 -3.52
CA ALA A 161 -13.46 14.67 -4.48
C ALA A 161 -12.80 15.53 -5.59
N ASN A 162 -13.32 16.72 -5.87
CA ASN A 162 -12.84 17.60 -6.95
C ASN A 162 -12.54 19.00 -6.41
N GLY A 163 -11.45 19.09 -5.64
CA GLY A 163 -10.90 20.36 -5.18
C GLY A 163 -10.29 21.19 -6.31
N PRO A 164 -9.81 22.41 -6.02
CA PRO A 164 -9.19 23.29 -7.00
C PRO A 164 -7.98 22.63 -7.70
N HIS A 165 -7.10 21.98 -6.91
CA HIS A 165 -5.90 21.32 -7.43
C HIS A 165 -6.22 20.19 -8.41
N GLU A 166 -7.20 19.34 -8.10
CA GLU A 166 -7.60 18.24 -8.97
C GLU A 166 -8.15 18.77 -10.30
N ARG A 167 -8.94 19.86 -10.27
CA ARG A 167 -9.46 20.47 -11.50
C ARG A 167 -8.37 21.07 -12.36
N ASP A 168 -7.40 21.75 -11.75
CA ASP A 168 -6.26 22.33 -12.45
C ASP A 168 -5.41 21.24 -13.11
N PHE A 169 -5.23 20.10 -12.43
CA PHE A 169 -4.53 18.95 -12.99
C PHE A 169 -5.31 18.32 -14.16
N ILE A 170 -6.62 18.07 -13.98
CA ILE A 170 -7.48 17.51 -15.03
C ILE A 170 -7.45 18.37 -16.30
N ALA A 171 -7.45 19.70 -16.16
CA ALA A 171 -7.40 20.61 -17.29
C ALA A 171 -6.10 20.50 -18.13
N GLN A 172 -5.03 19.95 -17.57
CA GLN A 172 -3.73 19.83 -18.24
C GLN A 172 -3.54 18.46 -18.94
N ILE A 173 -4.40 17.47 -18.64
CA ILE A 173 -4.24 16.08 -19.12
C ILE A 173 -4.24 16.01 -20.65
N ASP A 174 -5.12 16.77 -21.32
CA ASP A 174 -5.23 16.76 -22.79
C ASP A 174 -3.97 17.26 -23.51
N THR A 175 -3.12 18.00 -22.80
CA THR A 175 -1.86 18.57 -23.32
C THR A 175 -0.61 17.87 -22.83
N HIS A 176 -0.76 16.79 -22.04
CA HIS A 176 0.37 16.11 -21.43
C HIS A 176 1.24 15.40 -22.48
N VAL A 177 2.54 15.72 -22.48
CA VAL A 177 3.58 15.00 -23.24
C VAL A 177 4.51 14.32 -22.25
N ALA A 178 4.96 13.11 -22.58
CA ALA A 178 5.92 12.40 -21.73
C ALA A 178 7.18 13.26 -21.52
N PRO A 179 7.70 13.36 -20.28
CA PRO A 179 8.90 14.14 -20.00
C PRO A 179 10.10 13.69 -20.83
N GLU A 180 11.01 14.63 -21.11
CA GLU A 180 12.28 14.31 -21.76
C GLU A 180 13.06 13.27 -20.93
N GLY A 181 13.61 12.26 -21.60
CA GLY A 181 14.28 11.14 -20.95
C GLY A 181 13.33 10.05 -20.39
N TYR A 182 12.01 10.18 -20.56
CA TYR A 182 11.08 9.11 -20.22
C TYR A 182 11.38 7.85 -21.03
N ARG A 183 11.63 6.74 -20.33
CA ARG A 183 11.94 5.45 -20.94
C ARG A 183 10.72 4.56 -20.98
N LYS A 184 10.39 4.05 -22.17
CA LYS A 184 9.29 3.12 -22.43
C LYS A 184 9.80 1.69 -22.43
N LEU A 185 8.92 0.73 -22.11
CA LEU A 185 9.21 -0.69 -22.26
C LEU A 185 9.50 -0.99 -23.74
N TYR A 186 10.73 -1.41 -24.03
CA TYR A 186 11.21 -1.72 -25.37
C TYR A 186 12.17 -2.91 -25.28
N THR A 187 11.65 -4.10 -25.55
CA THR A 187 12.37 -5.36 -25.33
C THR A 187 11.84 -6.47 -26.24
N SER A 188 12.66 -7.49 -26.50
CA SER A 188 12.30 -8.60 -27.39
C SER A 188 11.23 -9.53 -26.78
N ALA A 189 10.55 -10.29 -27.64
CA ALA A 189 9.64 -11.35 -27.20
C ALA A 189 10.38 -12.44 -26.41
N ALA A 190 11.64 -12.73 -26.78
CA ALA A 190 12.48 -13.70 -26.08
C ALA A 190 12.79 -13.25 -24.65
N MET A 191 13.14 -11.98 -24.45
CA MET A 191 13.38 -11.41 -23.11
C MET A 191 12.12 -11.42 -22.25
N LYS A 192 10.95 -11.02 -22.80
CA LYS A 192 9.67 -11.14 -22.08
C LYS A 192 9.39 -12.57 -21.65
N LYS A 193 9.56 -13.53 -22.57
CA LYS A 193 9.39 -14.96 -22.29
C LYS A 193 10.39 -15.46 -21.25
N PHE A 194 11.66 -15.08 -21.33
CA PHE A 194 12.69 -15.46 -20.38
C PHE A 194 12.36 -14.97 -18.96
N MET A 195 12.02 -13.69 -18.82
CA MET A 195 11.60 -13.11 -17.53
C MET A 195 10.35 -13.78 -16.98
N THR A 196 9.36 -14.07 -17.84
CA THR A 196 8.14 -14.80 -17.46
C THR A 196 8.46 -16.23 -17.00
N ASP A 197 9.34 -16.94 -17.73
CA ASP A 197 9.79 -18.29 -17.39
C ASP A 197 10.56 -18.30 -16.06
N LEU A 198 11.38 -17.28 -15.77
CA LEU A 198 12.02 -17.14 -14.47
C LEU A 198 11.00 -17.00 -13.34
N THR A 199 9.92 -16.23 -13.53
CA THR A 199 8.90 -16.03 -12.49
C THR A 199 7.99 -17.24 -12.30
N LEU A 200 7.56 -17.87 -13.39
CA LEU A 200 6.51 -18.91 -13.36
C LEU A 200 7.04 -20.34 -13.27
N LYS A 201 8.33 -20.57 -13.57
CA LYS A 201 8.97 -21.90 -13.49
C LYS A 201 10.02 -21.90 -12.38
N PRO A 202 10.39 -23.07 -11.83
CA PRO A 202 11.47 -23.17 -10.84
C PRO A 202 12.88 -22.82 -11.39
N LYS A 203 12.97 -22.26 -12.60
CA LYS A 203 14.21 -21.82 -13.26
C LYS A 203 14.91 -20.68 -12.53
N PHE A 204 14.21 -19.91 -11.70
CA PHE A 204 14.84 -18.84 -10.92
C PHE A 204 15.92 -19.34 -9.96
N LEU A 205 15.75 -20.56 -9.42
CA LEU A 205 16.77 -21.15 -8.56
C LEU A 205 18.04 -21.51 -9.34
N GLU A 206 17.88 -22.10 -10.53
CA GLU A 206 18.99 -22.38 -11.45
C GLU A 206 19.70 -21.08 -11.86
N TYR A 207 18.93 -20.05 -12.20
CA TYR A 207 19.47 -18.75 -12.58
C TYR A 207 20.22 -18.06 -11.43
N LYS A 208 19.81 -18.26 -10.18
CA LYS A 208 20.55 -17.76 -9.00
C LYS A 208 21.89 -18.46 -8.81
N LEU A 209 21.96 -19.75 -9.15
CA LEU A 209 23.18 -20.55 -9.01
C LEU A 209 24.18 -20.24 -10.12
N ASP A 210 23.69 -20.17 -11.36
CA ASP A 210 24.51 -19.86 -12.53
C ASP A 210 23.70 -19.03 -13.55
N PRO A 211 23.69 -17.70 -13.40
CA PRO A 211 23.01 -16.81 -14.33
C PRO A 211 23.57 -16.94 -15.76
N VAL A 212 24.87 -17.23 -15.89
CA VAL A 212 25.54 -17.28 -17.20
C VAL A 212 25.06 -18.49 -17.98
N ALA A 213 25.13 -19.69 -17.38
CA ALA A 213 24.70 -20.91 -18.04
C ALA A 213 23.21 -20.88 -18.43
N VAL A 214 22.35 -20.35 -17.55
CA VAL A 214 20.90 -20.27 -17.81
C VAL A 214 20.59 -19.30 -18.95
N VAL A 215 21.28 -18.16 -19.03
CA VAL A 215 21.10 -17.19 -20.13
C VAL A 215 21.64 -17.72 -21.44
N GLU A 216 22.79 -18.40 -21.43
CA GLU A 216 23.37 -18.99 -22.65
C GLU A 216 22.52 -20.13 -23.22
N SER A 217 21.76 -20.83 -22.37
CA SER A 217 20.79 -21.83 -22.80
C SER A 217 19.50 -21.25 -23.39
N ALA A 218 19.29 -19.93 -23.28
CA ALA A 218 18.06 -19.29 -23.73
C ALA A 218 18.14 -18.87 -25.19
N GLU A 219 17.18 -19.32 -26.00
CA GLU A 219 17.10 -19.00 -27.41
C GLU A 219 16.47 -17.62 -27.67
N GLY A 220 17.01 -16.89 -28.65
CA GLY A 220 16.41 -15.67 -29.18
C GLY A 220 16.71 -14.39 -28.40
N LEU A 221 17.51 -14.44 -27.33
CA LEU A 221 17.99 -13.25 -26.63
C LEU A 221 19.06 -12.53 -27.45
N SER A 222 18.92 -11.21 -27.58
CA SER A 222 19.96 -10.35 -28.16
C SER A 222 21.22 -10.30 -27.29
N ILE A 223 22.34 -9.89 -27.86
CA ILE A 223 23.63 -9.78 -27.15
C ILE A 223 23.50 -8.88 -25.91
N LEU A 224 22.80 -7.74 -26.04
CA LEU A 224 22.60 -6.79 -24.93
C LEU A 224 21.70 -7.34 -23.83
N GLU A 225 20.64 -8.07 -24.20
CA GLU A 225 19.78 -8.75 -23.22
C GLU A 225 20.55 -9.85 -22.48
N GLN A 226 21.37 -10.62 -23.20
CA GLN A 226 22.25 -11.62 -22.58
C GLN A 226 23.23 -10.96 -21.62
N LEU A 227 23.88 -9.87 -22.01
CA LEU A 227 24.82 -9.14 -21.16
C LEU A 227 24.13 -8.60 -19.90
N GLY A 228 22.94 -8.00 -20.05
CA GLY A 228 22.15 -7.50 -18.93
C GLY A 228 21.75 -8.61 -17.96
N LEU A 229 21.31 -9.76 -18.46
CA LEU A 229 20.90 -10.89 -17.63
C LEU A 229 22.09 -11.61 -16.97
N LYS A 230 23.18 -11.85 -17.70
CA LYS A 230 24.39 -12.48 -17.15
C LYS A 230 24.96 -11.72 -15.95
N SER A 231 24.74 -10.42 -15.88
CA SER A 231 25.16 -9.59 -14.73
C SER A 231 24.42 -9.92 -13.43
N ALA A 232 23.26 -10.56 -13.50
CA ALA A 232 22.35 -10.84 -12.38
C ALA A 232 21.98 -9.61 -11.52
N ARG A 233 22.01 -8.40 -12.11
CA ARG A 233 21.62 -7.14 -11.46
C ARG A 233 20.29 -6.64 -12.02
N SER A 234 19.39 -6.23 -11.12
CA SER A 234 18.07 -5.70 -11.49
C SER A 234 18.17 -4.47 -12.39
N GLY A 235 19.08 -3.54 -12.10
CA GLY A 235 19.27 -2.32 -12.89
C GLY A 235 19.75 -2.59 -14.33
N SER A 236 20.62 -3.58 -14.52
CA SER A 236 21.10 -3.99 -15.84
C SER A 236 20.00 -4.68 -16.66
N ALA A 237 19.18 -5.52 -16.02
CA ALA A 237 18.01 -6.13 -16.65
C ALA A 237 16.92 -5.10 -16.97
N ASP A 238 16.67 -4.13 -16.08
CA ASP A 238 15.69 -3.06 -16.32
C ASP A 238 16.15 -2.12 -17.45
N ALA A 239 17.43 -1.76 -17.47
CA ALA A 239 18.01 -0.93 -18.52
C ALA A 239 17.92 -1.59 -19.89
N SER A 240 18.16 -2.90 -20.00
CA SER A 240 18.06 -3.62 -21.28
C SER A 240 16.62 -3.81 -21.77
N MET A 241 15.63 -3.57 -20.91
CA MET A 241 14.21 -3.68 -21.25
C MET A 241 13.54 -2.34 -21.58
N LYS A 242 14.27 -1.23 -21.52
CA LYS A 242 13.70 0.12 -21.66
C LYS A 242 14.53 1.01 -22.58
N ALA A 243 13.86 1.83 -23.38
CA ALA A 243 14.49 2.79 -24.30
C ALA A 243 13.74 4.12 -24.34
N THR A 244 14.43 5.20 -24.68
CA THR A 244 13.79 6.51 -24.95
C THR A 244 13.19 6.53 -26.36
N GLU A 245 12.30 7.48 -26.64
CA GLU A 245 11.75 7.63 -28.01
C GLU A 245 12.83 7.94 -29.05
N SER A 246 13.85 8.72 -28.70
CA SER A 246 14.97 9.02 -29.58
C SER A 246 15.81 7.79 -29.88
N ASP A 247 16.05 6.92 -28.89
CA ASP A 247 16.79 5.67 -29.08
C ASP A 247 16.03 4.74 -30.04
N ILE A 248 14.71 4.63 -29.85
CA ILE A 248 13.84 3.81 -30.70
C ILE A 248 13.82 4.36 -32.13
N ALA A 249 13.66 5.67 -32.30
CA ALA A 249 13.58 6.30 -33.61
C ALA A 249 14.91 6.25 -34.38
N SER A 250 16.04 6.35 -33.68
CA SER A 250 17.38 6.27 -34.27
C SER A 250 17.89 4.84 -34.45
N GLY A 251 17.23 3.86 -33.83
CA GLY A 251 17.72 2.48 -33.76
C GLY A 251 18.97 2.34 -32.88
N GLN A 252 19.32 3.37 -32.10
CA GLN A 252 20.45 3.35 -31.19
C GLN A 252 20.19 2.36 -30.06
N GLN A 253 21.15 1.46 -29.83
CA GLN A 253 21.12 0.53 -28.71
C GLN A 253 22.03 1.01 -27.59
N LEU A 254 21.72 0.61 -26.35
CA LEU A 254 22.56 0.89 -25.20
C LEU A 254 23.93 0.21 -25.34
N THR A 255 24.96 0.90 -24.87
CA THR A 255 26.32 0.36 -24.79
C THR A 255 26.48 -0.59 -23.60
N GLU A 256 27.49 -1.46 -23.65
CA GLU A 256 27.79 -2.39 -22.56
C GLU A 256 28.09 -1.67 -21.24
N GLU A 257 28.69 -0.47 -21.31
CA GLU A 257 28.96 0.39 -20.15
C GLU A 257 27.68 0.95 -19.51
N GLU A 258 26.69 1.32 -20.33
CA GLU A 258 25.40 1.81 -19.84
C GLU A 258 24.57 0.70 -19.17
N ILE A 259 24.64 -0.53 -19.69
CA ILE A 259 23.95 -1.69 -19.12
C ILE A 259 24.64 -2.14 -17.82
N SER A 260 25.97 -2.22 -17.80
CA SER A 260 26.73 -2.62 -16.61
C SER A 260 26.74 -1.54 -15.51
N GLY A 261 26.61 -0.28 -15.89
CA GLY A 261 26.48 0.90 -15.03
C GLY A 261 25.10 1.09 -14.38
N GLY A 262 24.12 0.20 -14.66
CA GLY A 262 22.74 0.23 -14.13
C GLY A 262 22.58 0.21 -12.61
N ASN A 263 23.67 0.32 -11.84
CA ASN A 263 23.65 0.60 -10.40
C ASN A 263 23.45 2.08 -10.06
N ARG A 264 23.35 2.99 -11.03
CA ARG A 264 22.84 4.33 -10.74
C ARG A 264 21.32 4.30 -10.79
N PRO A 265 20.61 4.62 -9.68
CA PRO A 265 19.26 5.10 -9.83
C PRO A 265 19.36 6.42 -10.60
N LEU A 266 19.30 6.35 -11.93
CA LEU A 266 19.06 7.52 -12.77
C LEU A 266 17.60 7.91 -12.53
N GLY A 267 17.44 8.64 -11.43
CA GLY A 267 16.25 9.37 -11.03
C GLY A 267 14.99 8.52 -10.79
N LEU A 268 14.75 7.98 -9.60
CA LEU A 268 13.99 8.75 -8.60
C LEU A 268 14.68 10.08 -8.28
N ALA A 269 14.66 10.99 -9.26
CA ALA A 269 14.46 12.37 -8.94
C ALA A 269 13.03 12.29 -8.45
N ILE A 270 12.90 12.20 -7.13
CA ILE A 270 11.82 12.87 -6.46
C ILE A 270 11.82 14.23 -7.12
N THR A 271 10.96 14.44 -8.12
CA THR A 271 10.56 15.75 -8.53
C THR A 271 9.78 16.27 -7.33
N LEU A 272 10.52 16.64 -6.29
CA LEU A 272 10.14 17.70 -5.40
C LEU A 272 9.94 18.85 -6.37
N VAL A 273 8.68 19.06 -6.75
CA VAL A 273 8.24 20.31 -7.34
C VAL A 273 8.52 21.35 -6.24
N LEU A 274 9.78 21.76 -6.13
CA LEU A 274 10.18 22.97 -5.46
C LEU A 274 9.59 24.07 -6.33
N VAL A 275 8.37 24.48 -5.98
CA VAL A 275 7.77 25.72 -6.45
C VAL A 275 8.76 26.82 -6.08
N GLY A 276 9.57 27.23 -7.05
CA GLY A 276 10.54 28.30 -6.88
C GLY A 276 9.80 29.60 -6.64
N PHE A 277 9.67 30.00 -5.38
CA PHE A 277 9.32 31.38 -5.05
C PHE A 277 10.58 32.24 -5.16
N THR A 278 10.63 33.03 -6.23
CA THR A 278 11.54 34.16 -6.35
C THR A 278 11.15 35.19 -5.30
N VAL A 279 11.93 35.31 -4.22
CA VAL A 279 11.81 36.42 -3.27
C VAL A 279 12.77 37.52 -3.71
N ALA A 280 12.20 38.57 -4.29
CA ALA A 280 12.88 39.83 -4.49
C ALA A 280 13.16 40.46 -3.10
N VAL A 281 14.44 40.62 -2.77
CA VAL A 281 14.88 41.32 -1.56
C VAL A 281 14.86 42.83 -1.85
N THR A 282 13.83 43.53 -1.37
CA THR A 282 13.89 44.98 -1.17
C THR A 282 14.65 45.27 0.12
N ARG A 283 15.80 45.94 -0.02
CA ARG A 283 16.60 46.52 1.07
C ARG A 283 15.78 47.57 1.84
N GLN A 284 15.79 47.48 3.17
CA GLN A 284 15.89 48.63 4.06
C GLN A 284 17.00 48.36 5.08
#